data_AF-A0AAU8HFF6-F1
#
_entry.id   AF-A0AAU8HFF6-F1
#
_cell.length_a   1.000
_cell.length_b   1.000
_cell.length_c   1.000
_cell.angle_alpha   90.00
_cell.angle_beta   90.00
_cell.angle_gamma   90.00
#
_symmetry.space_group_name_H-M   'P 1'
#
loop_
_entity.id
_entity.type
_entity.pdbx_description
1 polymer ?
#
loop_
_entity_poly.entity_id
_entity_poly.type
_entity_poly.pdbx_seq_one_letter_code
_entity_poly.pdbx_strand_id
1 'polypeptide(L)'
;MTGIPSNDHGPVWHVFADADLNPPVAVAGGHLLDADLETSGQGDRKHLAECGWCQQRQQAARRHGEDLDDEAFLRAARQRALAGGAAALASVTRLSPEVHALTVDTGVRKDVMVGQLWRLRWQDVTELALVVDVDRWWVTVAPVTTDVSAADEFSLILPTTASVLNTEFAVCFSLESTVPLFVFDREITPASRPMLDEAKAAAQIPPPETIRDVWRAWRRGVAGPAHLTYGTSVDEADLDRRELRNAVAAGFTQLASAAACVPGDPVGDVVPLLQQVKSLRLPPDQLTARSGLDMNVFLRIKKGGRVTRSEAAQLAQLLNTDTRTVLDANPPFDDALIAEVSRPTHRASLRLLAGTHSSEDEQRWEMAETVAPQAARAVSTAKPSDSGAGRTDWAAKVSVYLQQRLTALGGSLSDRP
;
A
#
# COMPACT_ATOMS: atom_id res chain seq x y z
N MET A 1 32.34 28.02 53.72
CA MET A 1 32.57 26.58 53.54
C MET A 1 31.25 25.96 53.18
N THR A 2 31.18 25.51 51.93
CA THR A 2 30.02 25.10 51.14
C THR A 2 29.92 23.58 51.07
N GLY A 3 28.69 23.05 51.04
CA GLY A 3 28.36 21.63 50.76
C GLY A 3 26.87 21.41 51.01
N ILE A 4 26.00 21.90 50.11
CA ILE A 4 25.39 21.19 48.96
C ILE A 4 24.62 19.93 49.40
N PRO A 5 23.27 19.94 49.39
CA PRO A 5 22.50 18.72 49.29
C PRO A 5 22.62 18.16 47.87
N SER A 6 23.07 16.92 47.74
CA SER A 6 23.20 16.23 46.45
C SER A 6 21.82 16.00 45.85
N ASN A 7 21.53 16.78 44.82
CA ASN A 7 20.42 16.65 43.91
C ASN A 7 20.89 15.71 42.79
N ASP A 8 20.70 14.40 42.96
CA ASP A 8 20.97 13.44 41.88
C ASP A 8 19.69 13.21 41.06
N HIS A 9 19.62 13.91 39.94
CA HIS A 9 18.74 13.61 38.84
C HIS A 9 19.32 12.41 38.05
N GLY A 10 18.74 11.22 38.27
CA GLY A 10 18.75 10.12 37.31
C GLY A 10 17.33 9.94 36.75
N PRO A 11 17.13 9.75 35.43
CA PRO A 11 15.81 9.89 34.82
C PRO A 11 14.96 8.64 35.06
N VAL A 12 13.79 8.83 35.68
CA VAL A 12 12.70 7.85 35.69
C VAL A 12 12.06 7.87 34.31
N TRP A 13 12.67 7.15 33.36
CA TRP A 13 11.96 6.61 32.22
C TRP A 13 11.24 5.36 32.72
N HIS A 14 9.91 5.38 32.75
CA HIS A 14 9.01 4.23 32.56
C HIS A 14 7.58 4.66 32.89
N VAL A 15 7.03 5.50 32.01
CA VAL A 15 5.59 5.60 31.76
C VAL A 15 5.51 5.73 30.23
N PHE A 16 4.67 4.91 29.58
CA PHE A 16 4.65 4.58 28.13
C PHE A 16 5.53 3.39 27.72
N ALA A 17 5.19 2.21 28.22
CA ALA A 17 5.50 0.93 27.59
C ALA A 17 4.32 -0.01 27.86
N ASP A 18 3.21 0.18 27.13
CA ASP A 18 2.10 -0.79 27.01
C ASP A 18 1.16 -0.35 25.87
N ALA A 19 1.76 -0.15 24.70
CA ALA A 19 1.05 -0.16 23.43
C ALA A 19 1.90 -0.97 22.45
N ASP A 20 2.06 -2.27 22.77
CA ASP A 20 2.52 -3.25 21.78
C ASP A 20 1.42 -3.42 20.74
N LEU A 21 1.51 -2.55 19.74
CA LEU A 21 1.00 -2.73 18.40
C LEU A 21 1.67 -3.98 17.84
N ASN A 22 1.09 -5.16 18.09
CA ASN A 22 1.51 -6.37 17.39
C ASN A 22 1.27 -6.17 15.88
N PRO A 23 2.32 -6.19 15.05
CA PRO A 23 2.18 -5.94 13.63
C PRO A 23 1.51 -7.12 12.91
N PRO A 24 0.83 -6.84 11.78
CA PRO A 24 0.24 -7.84 10.90
C PRO A 24 1.29 -8.80 10.35
N VAL A 25 0.83 -9.91 9.75
CA VAL A 25 1.57 -11.07 9.20
C VAL A 25 2.57 -10.73 8.07
N ALA A 26 3.10 -9.51 8.02
CA ALA A 26 4.20 -9.11 7.14
C ALA A 26 5.51 -8.76 7.86
N VAL A 27 5.55 -8.47 9.17
CA VAL A 27 6.82 -8.17 9.88
C VAL A 27 6.76 -8.54 11.37
N ALA A 28 6.77 -9.83 11.69
CA ALA A 28 7.29 -10.28 12.99
C ALA A 28 8.71 -10.80 12.75
N GLY A 29 9.67 -10.47 13.62
CA GLY A 29 11.11 -10.65 13.39
C GLY A 29 11.49 -11.99 12.76
N GLY A 30 12.49 -11.96 11.87
CA GLY A 30 12.87 -13.07 10.99
C GLY A 30 12.68 -14.44 11.63
N HIS A 31 11.69 -15.18 11.14
CA HIS A 31 11.52 -16.58 11.52
C HIS A 31 12.72 -17.37 11.03
N LEU A 32 13.08 -18.41 11.78
CA LEU A 32 14.13 -19.33 11.37
C LEU A 32 13.71 -20.05 10.09
N LEU A 33 14.63 -20.12 9.12
CA LEU A 33 14.46 -20.96 7.94
C LEU A 33 14.54 -22.43 8.37
N ASP A 34 14.04 -23.34 7.53
CA ASP A 34 14.05 -24.78 7.86
C ASP A 34 15.47 -25.30 8.16
N ALA A 35 16.48 -24.81 7.45
CA ALA A 35 17.89 -25.12 7.72
C ALA A 35 18.35 -24.65 9.13
N ASP A 36 17.85 -23.51 9.61
CA ASP A 36 18.21 -22.93 10.91
C ASP A 36 17.43 -23.61 12.07
N LEU A 37 16.26 -24.21 11.77
CA LEU A 37 15.50 -25.03 12.71
C LEU A 37 16.20 -26.37 13.01
N GLU A 38 16.98 -26.89 12.06
CA GLU A 38 17.74 -28.13 12.19
C GLU A 38 19.14 -27.92 12.78
N THR A 39 19.79 -26.80 12.46
CA THR A 39 21.18 -26.49 12.84
C THR A 39 21.29 -25.24 13.72
N SER A 40 20.38 -25.08 14.68
CA SER A 40 20.20 -23.82 15.43
C SER A 40 21.43 -23.34 16.20
N GLY A 41 21.92 -22.15 15.86
CA GLY A 41 22.99 -21.43 16.56
C GLY A 41 22.54 -20.80 17.88
N GLN A 42 23.48 -20.17 18.61
CA GLN A 42 23.19 -19.63 19.95
C GLN A 42 22.17 -18.48 19.94
N GLY A 43 22.10 -17.70 18.85
CA GLY A 43 21.07 -16.68 18.63
C GLY A 43 19.68 -17.28 18.33
N ASP A 44 19.66 -18.35 17.54
CA ASP A 44 18.44 -19.03 17.09
C ASP A 44 17.74 -19.78 18.22
N ARG A 45 18.50 -20.28 19.21
CA ARG A 45 17.96 -20.94 20.40
C ARG A 45 17.11 -20.00 21.26
N LYS A 46 17.47 -18.71 21.33
CA LYS A 46 16.67 -17.71 22.06
C LYS A 46 15.34 -17.48 21.35
N HIS A 47 15.37 -17.28 20.02
CA HIS A 47 14.17 -17.15 19.20
C HIS A 47 13.30 -18.42 19.26
N LEU A 48 13.88 -19.62 19.19
CA LEU A 48 13.17 -20.89 19.36
C LEU A 48 12.56 -21.03 20.75
N ALA A 49 13.12 -20.45 21.80
CA ALA A 49 12.51 -20.51 23.13
C ALA A 49 11.30 -19.57 23.27
N GLU A 50 11.26 -18.50 22.47
CA GLU A 50 10.29 -17.40 22.60
C GLU A 50 9.21 -17.42 21.50
N CYS A 51 9.43 -18.11 20.37
CA CYS A 51 8.52 -18.17 19.23
C CYS A 51 7.82 -19.54 19.11
N GLY A 52 6.54 -19.61 19.51
CA GLY A 52 5.73 -20.82 19.47
C GLY A 52 5.59 -21.44 18.07
N TRP A 53 5.62 -20.62 17.01
CA TRP A 53 5.55 -21.10 15.62
C TRP A 53 6.83 -21.85 15.19
N CYS A 54 8.01 -21.30 15.50
CA CYS A 54 9.30 -21.98 15.23
C CYS A 54 9.45 -23.26 16.07
N GLN A 55 8.96 -23.28 17.32
CA GLN A 55 8.93 -24.49 18.15
C GLN A 55 8.07 -25.59 17.53
N GLN A 56 6.88 -25.24 17.06
CA GLN A 56 5.95 -26.18 16.45
C GLN A 56 6.49 -26.75 15.14
N ARG A 57 7.13 -25.93 14.30
CA ARG A 57 7.82 -26.39 13.08
C ARG A 57 9.01 -27.31 13.38
N GLN A 58 9.85 -26.98 14.36
CA GLN A 58 10.96 -27.84 14.76
C GLN A 58 10.45 -29.20 15.31
N GLN A 59 9.35 -29.19 16.06
CA GLN A 59 8.72 -30.43 16.54
C GLN A 59 8.10 -31.24 15.40
N ALA A 60 7.49 -30.59 14.41
CA ALA A 60 6.94 -31.24 13.22
C ALA A 60 8.04 -31.86 12.36
N ALA A 61 9.12 -31.12 12.06
CA ALA A 61 10.29 -31.61 11.33
C ALA A 61 10.88 -32.86 11.99
N ARG A 62 11.01 -32.85 13.33
CA ARG A 62 11.48 -34.02 14.09
C ARG A 62 10.53 -35.22 14.07
N ARG A 63 9.23 -35.01 13.84
CA ARG A 63 8.22 -36.09 13.77
C ARG A 63 8.14 -36.73 12.38
N HIS A 64 8.63 -36.05 11.34
CA HIS A 64 8.55 -36.48 9.95
C HIS A 64 9.93 -36.85 9.35
N GLY A 65 10.93 -37.13 10.19
CA GLY A 65 12.33 -37.37 9.79
C GLY A 65 12.62 -38.64 8.98
N GLU A 66 11.62 -39.29 8.39
CA GLU A 66 11.83 -40.39 7.45
C GLU A 66 11.07 -40.11 6.14
N ASP A 67 11.84 -40.06 5.04
CA ASP A 67 11.44 -40.21 3.63
C ASP A 67 10.78 -39.04 2.88
N LEU A 68 11.25 -37.80 3.07
CA LEU A 68 11.28 -36.86 1.96
C LEU A 68 12.70 -36.30 1.81
N ASP A 69 13.38 -36.68 0.73
CA ASP A 69 14.59 -35.99 0.27
C ASP A 69 14.21 -34.52 0.03
N ASP A 70 14.55 -33.64 0.98
CA ASP A 70 14.23 -32.21 0.94
C ASP A 70 14.71 -31.56 -0.36
N GLU A 71 15.81 -32.06 -0.90
CA GLU A 71 16.33 -31.67 -2.20
C GLU A 71 15.38 -32.09 -3.33
N ALA A 72 14.76 -33.27 -3.26
CA ALA A 72 13.69 -33.67 -4.18
C ALA A 72 12.38 -32.89 -3.99
N PHE A 73 11.99 -32.57 -2.75
CA PHE A 73 10.80 -31.75 -2.49
C PHE A 73 10.98 -30.31 -2.98
N LEU A 74 12.10 -29.66 -2.62
CA LEU A 74 12.43 -28.31 -3.08
C LEU A 74 12.63 -28.27 -4.59
N ARG A 75 13.21 -29.31 -5.19
CA ARG A 75 13.30 -29.45 -6.66
C ARG A 75 11.93 -29.62 -7.30
N ALA A 76 11.00 -30.37 -6.69
CA ALA A 76 9.63 -30.51 -7.18
C ALA A 76 8.80 -29.22 -6.99
N ALA A 77 8.96 -28.50 -5.87
CA ALA A 77 8.32 -27.23 -5.60
C ALA A 77 8.86 -26.13 -6.54
N ARG A 78 10.19 -26.09 -6.74
CA ARG A 78 10.86 -25.20 -7.70
C ARG A 78 10.49 -25.57 -9.13
N GLN A 79 10.37 -26.85 -9.47
CA GLN A 79 9.86 -27.30 -10.76
C GLN A 79 8.38 -26.93 -10.94
N ARG A 80 7.52 -26.96 -9.91
CA ARG A 80 6.14 -26.48 -9.99
C ARG A 80 6.07 -24.97 -10.16
N ALA A 81 6.90 -24.21 -9.44
CA ALA A 81 7.00 -22.77 -9.59
C ALA A 81 7.53 -22.39 -10.99
N LEU A 82 8.55 -23.09 -11.50
CA LEU A 82 9.12 -22.89 -12.83
C LEU A 82 8.23 -23.45 -13.97
N ALA A 83 7.47 -24.51 -13.71
CA ALA A 83 6.47 -25.07 -14.63
C ALA A 83 5.16 -24.25 -14.64
N GLY A 84 5.11 -23.15 -13.90
CA GLY A 84 4.00 -22.21 -13.94
C GLY A 84 2.79 -22.64 -13.12
N GLY A 85 2.94 -23.35 -12.00
CA GLY A 85 1.84 -23.64 -11.08
C GLY A 85 1.14 -22.37 -10.58
N ALA A 86 1.91 -21.32 -10.25
CA ALA A 86 1.38 -19.99 -9.96
C ALA A 86 0.72 -19.35 -11.20
N ALA A 87 1.21 -19.61 -12.41
CA ALA A 87 0.60 -19.11 -13.65
C ALA A 87 -0.69 -19.87 -14.04
N ALA A 88 -0.76 -21.16 -13.72
CA ALA A 88 -1.93 -22.02 -13.91
C ALA A 88 -3.03 -21.63 -12.91
N LEU A 89 -2.67 -21.41 -11.63
CA LEU A 89 -3.60 -20.91 -10.62
C LEU A 89 -3.94 -19.42 -10.80
N ALA A 90 -3.05 -18.62 -11.37
CA ALA A 90 -3.36 -17.24 -11.74
C ALA A 90 -4.53 -17.16 -12.72
N SER A 91 -4.73 -18.16 -13.59
CA SER A 91 -5.92 -18.19 -14.45
C SER A 91 -7.23 -18.44 -13.70
N VAL A 92 -7.16 -19.06 -12.51
CA VAL A 92 -8.28 -19.39 -11.64
C VAL A 92 -8.56 -18.27 -10.63
N THR A 93 -7.53 -17.55 -10.18
CA THR A 93 -7.66 -16.40 -9.26
C THR A 93 -7.88 -15.07 -9.98
N ARG A 94 -7.47 -14.94 -11.25
CA ARG A 94 -7.76 -13.74 -12.05
C ARG A 94 -9.26 -13.67 -12.33
N LEU A 95 -9.76 -12.44 -12.28
CA LEU A 95 -11.12 -12.15 -12.72
C LEU A 95 -11.39 -12.71 -14.11
N SER A 96 -12.47 -13.47 -14.25
CA SER A 96 -12.91 -13.96 -15.55
C SER A 96 -13.11 -12.77 -16.51
N PRO A 97 -12.95 -12.96 -17.83
CA PRO A 97 -13.20 -11.90 -18.80
C PRO A 97 -14.61 -11.28 -18.68
N GLU A 98 -15.59 -12.07 -18.25
CA GLU A 98 -16.98 -11.64 -18.00
C GLU A 98 -17.08 -10.72 -16.79
N VAL A 99 -16.44 -11.06 -15.67
CA VAL A 99 -16.31 -10.18 -14.51
C VAL A 99 -15.48 -8.95 -14.86
N HIS A 100 -14.45 -9.09 -15.68
CA HIS A 100 -13.69 -7.95 -16.18
C HIS A 100 -14.59 -7.00 -17.02
N ALA A 101 -15.45 -7.53 -17.89
CA ALA A 101 -16.37 -6.77 -18.73
C ALA A 101 -17.43 -5.99 -17.91
N LEU A 102 -17.97 -6.60 -16.85
CA LEU A 102 -18.87 -5.93 -15.89
C LEU A 102 -18.18 -4.76 -15.15
N THR A 103 -16.85 -4.71 -15.24
CA THR A 103 -15.99 -3.71 -14.62
C THR A 103 -15.35 -2.76 -15.66
N VAL A 104 -15.97 -2.58 -16.84
CA VAL A 104 -15.50 -1.64 -17.89
C VAL A 104 -16.18 -0.26 -17.90
N ASP A 105 -17.46 -0.10 -17.54
CA ASP A 105 -18.19 1.19 -17.55
C ASP A 105 -17.56 2.37 -16.74
N THR A 106 -17.38 3.54 -17.35
CA THR A 106 -16.44 4.60 -16.92
C THR A 106 -16.99 5.63 -15.93
N GLY A 107 -18.05 5.28 -15.20
CA GLY A 107 -18.75 6.17 -14.28
C GLY A 107 -17.88 6.79 -13.17
N VAL A 108 -18.36 7.93 -12.64
CA VAL A 108 -17.74 8.74 -11.58
C VAL A 108 -17.28 7.85 -10.42
N ARG A 109 -15.96 7.76 -10.23
CA ARG A 109 -15.35 7.04 -9.11
C ARG A 109 -15.56 7.87 -7.84
N LYS A 110 -16.12 7.29 -6.79
CA LYS A 110 -16.20 7.94 -5.46
C LYS A 110 -14.89 7.71 -4.70
N ASP A 111 -14.74 8.39 -3.58
CA ASP A 111 -13.66 8.08 -2.64
C ASP A 111 -13.81 6.66 -2.08
N VAL A 112 -12.67 6.07 -1.72
CA VAL A 112 -12.58 4.75 -1.11
C VAL A 112 -13.11 4.83 0.33
N MET A 113 -14.05 3.95 0.66
CA MET A 113 -14.72 3.86 1.95
C MET A 113 -14.84 2.39 2.39
N VAL A 114 -14.84 2.19 3.70
CA VAL A 114 -15.05 0.87 4.32
C VAL A 114 -16.35 0.23 3.85
N GLY A 115 -16.32 -1.06 3.57
CA GLY A 115 -17.45 -1.85 3.09
C GLY A 115 -17.65 -1.79 1.57
N GLN A 116 -16.85 -1.02 0.83
CA GLN A 116 -16.89 -1.05 -0.63
C GLN A 116 -16.07 -2.21 -1.19
N LEU A 117 -16.60 -2.87 -2.22
CA LEU A 117 -15.87 -3.82 -3.05
C LEU A 117 -15.20 -3.07 -4.20
N TRP A 118 -13.92 -3.31 -4.41
CA TRP A 118 -13.10 -2.65 -5.43
C TRP A 118 -12.31 -3.65 -6.26
N ARG A 119 -12.13 -3.33 -7.53
CA ARG A 119 -11.05 -3.86 -8.36
C ARG A 119 -9.82 -3.02 -8.11
N LEU A 120 -8.77 -3.67 -7.65
CA LEU A 120 -7.43 -3.11 -7.52
C LEU A 120 -6.63 -3.43 -8.78
N ARG A 121 -5.76 -2.51 -9.18
CA ARG A 121 -4.87 -2.68 -10.32
C ARG A 121 -3.54 -1.98 -10.12
N TRP A 122 -2.48 -2.76 -10.26
CA TRP A 122 -1.11 -2.27 -10.32
C TRP A 122 -0.34 -3.07 -11.37
N GLN A 123 0.26 -2.36 -12.33
CA GLN A 123 0.94 -2.99 -13.47
C GLN A 123 0.01 -4.01 -14.18
N ASP A 124 0.43 -5.27 -14.24
CA ASP A 124 -0.29 -6.39 -14.85
C ASP A 124 -1.17 -7.18 -13.85
N VAL A 125 -1.14 -6.83 -12.56
CA VAL A 125 -1.96 -7.47 -11.53
C VAL A 125 -3.30 -6.75 -11.36
N THR A 126 -4.35 -7.55 -11.32
CA THR A 126 -5.73 -7.11 -11.07
C THR A 126 -6.40 -8.08 -10.11
N GLU A 127 -6.85 -7.57 -8.97
CA GLU A 127 -7.49 -8.36 -7.91
C GLU A 127 -8.78 -7.68 -7.44
N LEU A 128 -9.67 -8.44 -6.79
CA LEU A 128 -10.81 -7.87 -6.06
C LEU A 128 -10.51 -7.79 -4.57
N ALA A 129 -10.93 -6.71 -3.95
CA ALA A 129 -10.75 -6.51 -2.52
C ALA A 129 -11.92 -5.77 -1.88
N LEU A 130 -12.28 -6.15 -0.65
CA LEU A 130 -13.19 -5.40 0.18
C LEU A 130 -12.40 -4.45 1.07
N VAL A 131 -12.80 -3.17 1.12
CA VAL A 131 -12.18 -2.18 2.01
C VAL A 131 -12.60 -2.42 3.45
N VAL A 132 -11.65 -2.62 4.35
CA VAL A 132 -11.91 -2.81 5.78
C VAL A 132 -11.52 -1.61 6.62
N ASP A 133 -10.48 -0.87 6.20
CA ASP A 133 -10.06 0.36 6.86
C ASP A 133 -9.35 1.33 5.89
N VAL A 134 -9.41 2.63 6.18
CA VAL A 134 -8.77 3.68 5.37
C VAL A 134 -8.01 4.61 6.30
N ASP A 135 -6.68 4.65 6.15
CA ASP A 135 -5.80 5.57 6.87
C ASP A 135 -4.99 6.42 5.87
N ARG A 136 -5.43 7.66 5.67
CA ARG A 136 -4.86 8.61 4.69
C ARG A 136 -4.83 8.01 3.28
N TRP A 137 -3.65 7.63 2.81
CA TRP A 137 -3.42 7.04 1.49
C TRP A 137 -3.10 5.55 1.57
N TRP A 138 -3.10 4.96 2.77
CA TRP A 138 -3.05 3.52 2.99
C TRP A 138 -4.46 2.98 3.18
N VAL A 139 -4.77 1.87 2.53
CA VAL A 139 -6.06 1.22 2.66
C VAL A 139 -5.85 -0.23 3.04
N THR A 140 -6.44 -0.63 4.16
CA THR A 140 -6.48 -2.04 4.54
C THR A 140 -7.63 -2.69 3.80
N VAL A 141 -7.34 -3.79 3.13
CA VAL A 141 -8.29 -4.54 2.32
C VAL A 141 -8.26 -6.02 2.66
N ALA A 142 -9.40 -6.67 2.57
CA ALA A 142 -9.51 -8.13 2.59
C ALA A 142 -9.65 -8.64 1.14
N PRO A 143 -8.81 -9.58 0.68
CA PRO A 143 -8.93 -10.18 -0.65
C PRO A 143 -10.30 -10.81 -0.89
N VAL A 144 -10.76 -10.72 -2.14
CA VAL A 144 -12.03 -11.31 -2.57
C VAL A 144 -11.79 -12.29 -3.70
N THR A 145 -12.35 -13.49 -3.56
CA THR A 145 -12.29 -14.56 -4.56
C THR A 145 -13.69 -15.05 -4.90
N THR A 146 -13.94 -15.35 -6.17
CA THR A 146 -15.18 -16.02 -6.61
C THR A 146 -15.13 -17.53 -6.41
N ASP A 147 -13.95 -18.09 -6.12
CA ASP A 147 -13.81 -19.48 -5.73
C ASP A 147 -14.00 -19.61 -4.22
N VAL A 148 -15.25 -19.83 -3.81
CA VAL A 148 -15.62 -19.97 -2.39
C VAL A 148 -14.99 -21.18 -1.71
N SER A 149 -14.38 -22.11 -2.45
CA SER A 149 -13.63 -23.22 -1.86
C SER A 149 -12.35 -22.76 -1.16
N ALA A 150 -11.85 -21.56 -1.48
CA ALA A 150 -10.71 -20.93 -0.80
C ALA A 150 -11.07 -20.32 0.57
N ALA A 151 -12.35 -20.28 0.94
CA ALA A 151 -12.84 -19.66 2.15
C ALA A 151 -12.43 -20.44 3.42
N ASP A 152 -11.87 -19.74 4.40
CA ASP A 152 -11.60 -20.28 5.73
C ASP A 152 -12.68 -19.90 6.75
N GLU A 153 -12.50 -20.27 8.01
CA GLU A 153 -13.43 -19.95 9.11
C GLU A 153 -13.56 -18.44 9.40
N PHE A 154 -12.66 -17.62 8.87
CA PHE A 154 -12.69 -16.16 8.96
C PHE A 154 -13.10 -15.50 7.64
N SER A 155 -13.29 -16.28 6.57
CA SER A 155 -13.76 -15.79 5.28
C SER A 155 -15.27 -15.63 5.30
N LEU A 156 -15.77 -14.43 5.05
CA LEU A 156 -17.20 -14.17 4.89
C LEU A 156 -17.65 -14.60 3.50
N ILE A 157 -18.63 -15.49 3.43
CA ILE A 157 -19.22 -15.95 2.17
C ILE A 157 -20.45 -15.10 1.86
N LEU A 158 -20.48 -14.53 0.66
CA LEU A 158 -21.53 -13.63 0.20
C LEU A 158 -22.28 -14.20 -1.00
N PRO A 159 -23.63 -14.14 -1.00
CA PRO A 159 -24.44 -14.71 -2.07
C PRO A 159 -24.29 -13.93 -3.38
N THR A 160 -24.74 -14.53 -4.48
CA THR A 160 -24.74 -13.93 -5.84
C THR A 160 -25.39 -12.55 -5.92
N THR A 161 -26.36 -12.28 -5.05
CA THR A 161 -27.10 -11.01 -4.97
C THR A 161 -26.34 -9.90 -4.24
N ALA A 162 -25.22 -10.21 -3.58
CA ALA A 162 -24.53 -9.25 -2.72
C ALA A 162 -23.81 -8.16 -3.50
N SER A 163 -23.45 -8.42 -4.76
CA SER A 163 -22.78 -7.46 -5.63
C SER A 163 -23.20 -7.61 -7.08
N VAL A 164 -22.76 -6.67 -7.93
CA VAL A 164 -22.96 -6.71 -9.38
C VAL A 164 -22.21 -7.85 -10.08
N LEU A 165 -21.38 -8.61 -9.35
CA LEU A 165 -20.65 -9.76 -9.90
C LEU A 165 -21.59 -10.91 -10.29
N ASN A 166 -22.79 -10.97 -9.70
CA ASN A 166 -23.78 -12.02 -9.95
C ASN A 166 -23.26 -13.46 -9.76
N THR A 167 -22.26 -13.62 -8.90
CA THR A 167 -21.67 -14.90 -8.49
C THR A 167 -21.46 -14.86 -6.97
N GLU A 168 -21.46 -16.04 -6.33
CA GLU A 168 -21.04 -16.15 -4.95
C GLU A 168 -19.55 -15.79 -4.84
N PHE A 169 -19.14 -15.20 -3.72
CA PHE A 169 -17.75 -14.83 -3.48
C PHE A 169 -17.42 -14.84 -1.99
N ALA A 170 -16.15 -15.05 -1.68
CA ALA A 170 -15.62 -15.05 -0.33
C ALA A 170 -14.71 -13.84 -0.09
N VAL A 171 -14.86 -13.19 1.07
CA VAL A 171 -14.00 -12.12 1.55
C VAL A 171 -13.06 -12.69 2.62
N CYS A 172 -11.78 -12.82 2.30
CA CYS A 172 -10.79 -13.52 3.12
C CYS A 172 -10.09 -12.57 4.10
N PHE A 173 -10.70 -12.30 5.26
CA PHE A 173 -10.14 -11.38 6.26
C PHE A 173 -8.78 -11.81 6.82
N SER A 174 -8.53 -13.12 6.89
CA SER A 174 -7.25 -13.68 7.31
C SER A 174 -6.09 -13.44 6.35
N LEU A 175 -6.39 -12.99 5.13
CA LEU A 175 -5.41 -12.62 4.10
C LEU A 175 -5.34 -11.09 3.92
N GLU A 176 -5.73 -10.32 4.95
CA GLU A 176 -5.72 -8.86 4.84
C GLU A 176 -4.37 -8.32 4.35
N SER A 177 -4.43 -7.25 3.58
CA SER A 177 -3.25 -6.54 3.08
C SER A 177 -3.47 -5.05 3.14
N THR A 178 -2.39 -4.30 3.33
CA THR A 178 -2.41 -2.84 3.26
C THR A 178 -1.83 -2.43 1.92
N VAL A 179 -2.64 -1.73 1.13
CA VAL A 179 -2.28 -1.32 -0.22
C VAL A 179 -2.44 0.20 -0.36
N PRO A 180 -1.65 0.87 -1.23
CA PRO A 180 -1.78 2.30 -1.38
C PRO A 180 -3.02 2.69 -2.20
N LEU A 181 -3.61 3.85 -1.89
CA LEU A 181 -4.88 4.32 -2.45
C LEU A 181 -4.90 4.36 -3.99
N PHE A 182 -3.76 4.62 -4.63
CA PHE A 182 -3.66 4.69 -6.07
C PHE A 182 -3.69 3.33 -6.78
N VAL A 183 -3.72 2.20 -6.06
CA VAL A 183 -4.01 0.89 -6.69
C VAL A 183 -5.50 0.69 -6.95
N PHE A 184 -6.37 1.44 -6.27
CA PHE A 184 -7.82 1.35 -6.46
C PHE A 184 -8.17 1.82 -7.86
N ASP A 185 -8.67 0.90 -8.67
CA ASP A 185 -9.03 1.21 -10.04
C ASP A 185 -10.54 1.40 -10.15
N ARG A 186 -11.35 0.49 -9.65
CA ARG A 186 -12.80 0.60 -9.88
C ARG A 186 -13.62 0.11 -8.71
N GLU A 187 -14.59 0.93 -8.32
CA GLU A 187 -15.65 0.52 -7.40
C GLU A 187 -16.58 -0.49 -8.12
N ILE A 188 -16.84 -1.61 -7.46
CA ILE A 188 -17.71 -2.69 -7.95
C ILE A 188 -19.10 -2.56 -7.33
N THR A 189 -19.16 -2.23 -6.05
CA THR A 189 -20.35 -1.67 -5.39
C THR A 189 -20.51 -0.21 -5.86
N PRO A 190 -21.69 0.43 -5.94
CA PRO A 190 -22.76 0.37 -4.96
C PRO A 190 -23.88 -0.56 -5.39
N ALA A 191 -24.24 -1.54 -4.55
CA ALA A 191 -25.64 -1.93 -4.49
C ALA A 191 -26.35 -0.74 -3.86
N SER A 192 -27.19 -0.05 -4.64
CA SER A 192 -28.10 0.97 -4.13
C SER A 192 -28.68 0.50 -2.79
N ARG A 193 -28.54 1.30 -1.73
CA ARG A 193 -29.32 1.15 -0.50
C ARG A 193 -30.52 2.09 -0.56
N PRO A 194 -31.63 1.73 -1.22
CA PRO A 194 -32.92 2.15 -0.69
C PRO A 194 -33.16 1.37 0.62
N MET A 195 -33.97 1.90 1.53
CA MET A 195 -34.40 1.17 2.71
C MET A 195 -35.01 -0.18 2.28
N LEU A 196 -34.30 -1.28 2.56
CA LEU A 196 -34.70 -2.63 2.20
C LEU A 196 -35.23 -3.35 3.43
N ASP A 197 -36.17 -4.27 3.21
CA ASP A 197 -36.60 -5.24 4.21
C ASP A 197 -35.42 -6.12 4.68
N GLU A 198 -35.55 -6.78 5.83
CA GLU A 198 -34.48 -7.62 6.43
C GLU A 198 -34.01 -8.74 5.48
N ALA A 199 -34.91 -9.31 4.68
CA ALA A 199 -34.58 -10.40 3.76
C ALA A 199 -33.68 -9.94 2.60
N LYS A 200 -33.92 -8.73 2.07
CA LYS A 200 -33.08 -8.12 1.04
C LYS A 200 -31.83 -7.46 1.61
N ALA A 201 -31.82 -7.08 2.89
CA ALA A 201 -30.61 -6.63 3.57
C ALA A 201 -29.61 -7.78 3.77
N ALA A 202 -30.07 -8.98 4.12
CA ALA A 202 -29.24 -10.19 4.21
C ALA A 202 -28.62 -10.60 2.87
N ALA A 203 -29.24 -10.19 1.77
CA ALA A 203 -28.79 -10.47 0.41
C ALA A 203 -27.68 -9.52 -0.10
N GLN A 204 -27.23 -8.55 0.71
CA GLN A 204 -26.24 -7.52 0.36
C GLN A 204 -24.92 -7.66 1.13
N ILE A 205 -23.87 -6.95 0.67
CA ILE A 205 -22.65 -6.76 1.48
C ILE A 205 -23.04 -6.12 2.83
N PRO A 206 -22.58 -6.69 3.97
CA PRO A 206 -22.85 -6.13 5.29
C PRO A 206 -22.43 -4.66 5.40
N PRO A 207 -23.06 -3.89 6.29
CA PRO A 207 -22.70 -2.49 6.46
C PRO A 207 -21.29 -2.32 7.04
N PRO A 208 -20.68 -1.13 6.85
CA PRO A 208 -19.29 -0.89 7.21
C PRO A 208 -18.95 -1.21 8.68
N GLU A 209 -19.88 -0.97 9.60
CA GLU A 209 -19.76 -1.34 11.00
C GLU A 209 -19.65 -2.85 11.20
N THR A 210 -20.51 -3.64 10.55
CA THR A 210 -20.45 -5.10 10.60
C THR A 210 -19.15 -5.62 9.99
N ILE A 211 -18.70 -5.06 8.86
CA ILE A 211 -17.41 -5.41 8.25
C ILE A 211 -16.25 -5.16 9.22
N ARG A 212 -16.25 -4.01 9.91
CA ARG A 212 -15.25 -3.73 10.95
C ARG A 212 -15.34 -4.69 12.12
N ASP A 213 -16.53 -5.12 12.51
CA ASP A 213 -16.71 -6.06 13.60
C ASP A 213 -16.22 -7.47 13.23
N VAL A 214 -16.46 -7.94 12.00
CA VAL A 214 -15.86 -9.19 11.48
C VAL A 214 -14.34 -9.09 11.49
N TRP A 215 -13.81 -7.99 10.97
CA TRP A 215 -12.38 -7.73 10.90
C TRP A 215 -11.72 -7.71 12.31
N ARG A 216 -12.33 -7.02 13.27
CA ARG A 216 -11.86 -7.00 14.67
C ARG A 216 -12.02 -8.35 15.37
N ALA A 217 -13.01 -9.15 15.00
CA ALA A 217 -13.18 -10.50 15.54
C ALA A 217 -12.01 -11.39 15.11
N TRP A 218 -11.70 -11.37 13.81
CA TRP A 218 -10.52 -12.04 13.26
C TRP A 218 -9.21 -11.60 13.94
N ARG A 219 -8.93 -10.29 14.06
CA ARG A 219 -7.70 -9.80 14.74
C ARG A 219 -7.59 -10.24 16.20
N ARG A 220 -8.70 -10.53 16.85
CA ARG A 220 -8.75 -11.01 18.25
C ARG A 220 -8.78 -12.54 18.35
N GLY A 221 -8.82 -13.26 17.22
CA GLY A 221 -8.98 -14.71 17.21
C GLY A 221 -10.32 -15.18 17.80
N VAL A 222 -11.37 -14.38 17.68
CA VAL A 222 -12.71 -14.72 18.18
C VAL A 222 -13.69 -14.91 17.03
N ALA A 223 -14.78 -15.65 17.28
CA ALA A 223 -15.82 -15.87 16.30
C ALA A 223 -16.47 -14.54 15.84
N GLY A 224 -16.76 -14.44 14.54
CA GLY A 224 -17.50 -13.32 13.97
C GLY A 224 -18.99 -13.34 14.33
N PRO A 225 -19.76 -12.31 13.91
CA PRO A 225 -21.20 -12.25 14.11
C PRO A 225 -21.95 -13.51 13.61
N ALA A 226 -22.70 -14.17 14.50
CA ALA A 226 -23.32 -15.48 14.24
C ALA A 226 -24.39 -15.52 13.13
N HIS A 227 -24.88 -14.37 12.66
CA HIS A 227 -25.87 -14.28 11.59
C HIS A 227 -25.25 -14.28 10.18
N LEU A 228 -23.92 -14.28 10.09
CA LEU A 228 -23.18 -14.28 8.83
C LEU A 228 -22.70 -15.69 8.48
N THR A 229 -22.57 -15.94 7.17
CA THR A 229 -22.06 -17.21 6.65
C THR A 229 -20.54 -17.14 6.50
N TYR A 230 -19.85 -18.11 7.08
CA TYR A 230 -18.38 -18.22 7.01
C TYR A 230 -17.96 -19.49 6.28
N GLY A 231 -16.71 -19.51 5.81
CA GLY A 231 -16.07 -20.73 5.31
C GLY A 231 -15.80 -21.75 6.43
N THR A 232 -15.08 -22.80 6.06
CA THR A 232 -14.73 -23.89 6.98
C THR A 232 -13.27 -23.82 7.35
N SER A 233 -12.91 -24.30 8.55
CA SER A 233 -11.53 -24.27 9.02
C SER A 233 -10.61 -25.02 8.06
N VAL A 234 -9.46 -24.40 7.73
CA VAL A 234 -8.47 -25.01 6.85
C VAL A 234 -7.57 -25.91 7.68
N ASP A 235 -7.63 -27.21 7.43
CA ASP A 235 -6.74 -28.17 8.08
C ASP A 235 -5.39 -28.27 7.35
N GLU A 236 -4.43 -28.98 7.97
CA GLU A 236 -3.11 -29.16 7.38
C GLU A 236 -3.13 -30.03 6.11
N ALA A 237 -4.17 -30.86 5.93
CA ALA A 237 -4.34 -31.81 4.83
C ALA A 237 -5.02 -31.19 3.59
N ASP A 238 -5.70 -30.05 3.72
CA ASP A 238 -6.37 -29.32 2.65
C ASP A 238 -5.36 -28.50 1.83
N LEU A 239 -4.45 -29.22 1.16
CA LEU A 239 -3.38 -28.65 0.36
C LEU A 239 -3.92 -27.76 -0.77
N ASP A 240 -5.01 -28.17 -1.42
CA ASP A 240 -5.60 -27.44 -2.55
C ASP A 240 -6.13 -26.07 -2.09
N ARG A 241 -6.86 -26.01 -0.97
CA ARG A 241 -7.32 -24.73 -0.41
C ARG A 241 -6.16 -23.84 0.01
N ARG A 242 -5.11 -24.41 0.60
CA ARG A 242 -3.91 -23.65 0.98
C ARG A 242 -3.21 -23.05 -0.23
N GLU A 243 -3.07 -23.81 -1.31
CA GLU A 243 -2.49 -23.32 -2.56
C GLU A 243 -3.35 -22.20 -3.19
N LEU A 244 -4.67 -22.33 -3.20
CA LEU A 244 -5.57 -21.26 -3.65
C LEU A 244 -5.42 -19.98 -2.82
N ARG A 245 -5.36 -20.12 -1.48
CA ARG A 245 -5.16 -18.98 -0.58
C ARG A 245 -3.79 -18.34 -0.76
N ASN A 246 -2.75 -19.13 -0.96
CA ASN A 246 -1.40 -18.63 -1.26
C ASN A 246 -1.38 -17.86 -2.58
N ALA A 247 -2.07 -18.34 -3.61
CA ALA A 247 -2.20 -17.65 -4.89
C ALA A 247 -2.92 -16.30 -4.74
N VAL A 248 -4.02 -16.25 -3.97
CA VAL A 248 -4.72 -15.00 -3.64
C VAL A 248 -3.79 -14.04 -2.89
N ALA A 249 -3.08 -14.51 -1.87
CA ALA A 249 -2.15 -13.68 -1.09
C ALA A 249 -0.99 -13.13 -1.95
N ALA A 250 -0.45 -13.94 -2.87
CA ALA A 250 0.65 -13.54 -3.75
C ALA A 250 0.29 -12.35 -4.65
N GLY A 251 -0.94 -12.31 -5.19
CA GLY A 251 -1.43 -11.16 -5.98
C GLY A 251 -1.44 -9.86 -5.16
N PHE A 252 -1.83 -9.94 -3.89
CA PHE A 252 -1.86 -8.78 -2.99
C PHE A 252 -0.47 -8.32 -2.55
N THR A 253 0.54 -9.20 -2.51
CA THR A 253 1.94 -8.80 -2.30
C THR A 253 2.42 -7.86 -3.41
N GLN A 254 2.06 -8.13 -4.67
CA GLN A 254 2.42 -7.24 -5.79
C GLN A 254 1.63 -5.92 -5.77
N LEU A 255 0.39 -5.92 -5.29
CA LEU A 255 -0.38 -4.68 -5.07
C LEU A 255 0.20 -3.85 -3.92
N ALA A 256 0.62 -4.49 -2.83
CA ALA A 256 1.24 -3.82 -1.69
C ALA A 256 2.61 -3.21 -2.05
N SER A 257 3.38 -3.88 -2.92
CA SER A 257 4.69 -3.37 -3.37
C SER A 257 4.60 -2.05 -4.15
N ALA A 258 3.41 -1.70 -4.65
CA ALA A 258 3.13 -0.39 -5.24
C ALA A 258 3.47 0.78 -4.30
N ALA A 259 3.53 0.55 -2.99
CA ALA A 259 3.97 1.52 -1.99
C ALA A 259 5.36 2.11 -2.28
N ALA A 260 6.26 1.34 -2.90
CA ALA A 260 7.58 1.83 -3.30
C ALA A 260 7.52 2.95 -4.37
N CYS A 261 6.35 3.16 -4.99
CA CYS A 261 6.11 4.20 -5.98
C CYS A 261 5.32 5.40 -5.43
N VAL A 262 5.14 5.49 -4.11
CA VAL A 262 4.52 6.65 -3.47
C VAL A 262 5.34 7.90 -3.76
N PRO A 263 4.71 9.01 -4.19
CA PRO A 263 5.45 10.23 -4.41
C PRO A 263 6.17 10.70 -3.14
N GLY A 264 7.47 10.92 -3.27
CA GLY A 264 8.34 11.52 -2.28
C GLY A 264 8.68 10.67 -1.05
N ASP A 265 8.34 9.38 -1.02
CA ASP A 265 8.82 8.48 0.03
C ASP A 265 10.26 8.02 -0.31
N PRO A 266 11.27 8.27 0.53
CA PRO A 266 12.62 7.79 0.29
C PRO A 266 12.65 6.26 0.27
N VAL A 267 13.17 5.68 -0.81
CA VAL A 267 13.41 4.24 -0.87
C VAL A 267 14.71 3.92 -0.13
N GLY A 268 14.60 3.49 1.13
CA GLY A 268 15.73 3.04 1.96
C GLY A 268 16.42 4.15 2.78
N ASP A 269 17.61 3.85 3.30
CA ASP A 269 18.42 4.79 4.09
C ASP A 269 19.07 5.85 3.20
N VAL A 270 18.31 6.89 2.86
CA VAL A 270 18.78 7.98 1.99
C VAL A 270 19.29 9.16 2.82
N VAL A 271 20.52 9.60 2.52
CA VAL A 271 21.08 10.83 3.10
C VAL A 271 20.26 12.03 2.62
N PRO A 272 19.71 12.89 3.50
CA PRO A 272 18.88 14.02 3.09
C PRO A 272 19.59 14.96 2.11
N LEU A 273 18.85 15.53 1.15
CA LEU A 273 19.39 16.36 0.07
C LEU A 273 20.25 17.52 0.59
N LEU A 274 19.81 18.18 1.66
CA LEU A 274 20.57 19.27 2.29
C LEU A 274 21.95 18.81 2.76
N GLN A 275 22.06 17.60 3.30
CA GLN A 275 23.32 17.04 3.76
C GLN A 275 24.21 16.64 2.59
N GLN A 276 23.65 16.10 1.51
CA GLN A 276 24.39 15.82 0.28
C GLN A 276 24.97 17.09 -0.34
N VAL A 277 24.18 18.17 -0.47
CA VAL A 277 24.68 19.45 -1.02
C VAL A 277 25.73 20.07 -0.10
N LYS A 278 25.58 19.95 1.23
CA LYS A 278 26.58 20.45 2.20
C LYS A 278 27.90 19.68 2.15
N SER A 279 27.90 18.39 1.80
CA SER A 279 29.15 17.58 1.75
C SER A 279 30.12 18.05 0.67
N LEU A 280 29.61 18.73 -0.37
CA LEU A 280 30.44 19.33 -1.43
C LEU A 280 31.36 20.45 -0.90
N ARG A 281 31.01 21.09 0.23
CA ARG A 281 31.77 22.21 0.82
C ARG A 281 32.04 23.36 -0.15
N LEU A 282 31.17 23.54 -1.15
CA LEU A 282 31.27 24.62 -2.13
C LEU A 282 30.43 25.83 -1.69
N PRO A 283 30.90 27.07 -1.95
CA PRO A 283 30.08 28.27 -1.75
C PRO A 283 28.97 28.37 -2.82
N PRO A 284 27.88 29.11 -2.57
CA PRO A 284 26.69 29.11 -3.42
C PRO A 284 26.92 29.56 -4.88
N ASP A 285 27.83 30.50 -5.11
CA ASP A 285 28.25 30.98 -6.43
C ASP A 285 28.91 29.86 -7.25
N GLN A 286 29.77 29.06 -6.63
CA GLN A 286 30.39 27.90 -7.28
C GLN A 286 29.40 26.76 -7.51
N LEU A 287 28.43 26.58 -6.62
CA LEU A 287 27.34 25.62 -6.81
C LEU A 287 26.54 25.97 -8.08
N THR A 288 26.09 27.22 -8.21
CA THR A 288 25.38 27.71 -9.42
C THR A 288 26.23 27.59 -10.68
N ALA A 289 27.50 27.98 -10.63
CA ALA A 289 28.37 27.91 -11.81
C ALA A 289 28.61 26.48 -12.30
N ARG A 290 28.67 25.50 -11.40
CA ARG A 290 28.97 24.10 -11.74
C ARG A 290 27.74 23.27 -12.09
N SER A 291 26.59 23.51 -11.45
CA SER A 291 25.37 22.77 -11.79
C SER A 291 24.54 23.42 -12.89
N GLY A 292 24.73 24.72 -13.16
CA GLY A 292 23.83 25.49 -14.02
C GLY A 292 22.49 25.84 -13.37
N LEU A 293 22.31 25.55 -12.07
CA LEU A 293 21.08 25.84 -11.33
C LEU A 293 21.06 27.26 -10.77
N ASP A 294 19.87 27.85 -10.80
CA ASP A 294 19.62 29.16 -10.19
C ASP A 294 19.89 29.14 -8.67
N MET A 295 20.42 30.26 -8.15
CA MET A 295 20.71 30.44 -6.72
C MET A 295 19.49 30.13 -5.83
N ASN A 296 18.28 30.42 -6.31
CA ASN A 296 17.05 30.18 -5.58
C ASN A 296 16.80 28.68 -5.32
N VAL A 297 17.30 27.79 -6.17
CA VAL A 297 17.21 26.33 -5.96
C VAL A 297 18.01 25.96 -4.70
N PHE A 298 19.24 26.44 -4.58
CA PHE A 298 20.08 26.17 -3.40
C PHE A 298 19.55 26.82 -2.13
N LEU A 299 18.99 28.03 -2.22
CA LEU A 299 18.31 28.67 -1.08
C LEU A 299 17.08 27.87 -0.65
N ARG A 300 16.33 27.29 -1.60
CA ARG A 300 15.19 26.41 -1.31
C ARG A 300 15.65 25.12 -0.63
N ILE A 301 16.67 24.44 -1.14
CA ILE A 301 17.27 23.25 -0.50
C ILE A 301 17.75 23.57 0.93
N LYS A 302 18.41 24.72 1.11
CA LYS A 302 18.87 25.18 2.44
C LYS A 302 17.74 25.36 3.44
N LYS A 303 16.54 25.71 2.97
CA LYS A 303 15.32 25.83 3.77
C LYS A 303 14.56 24.50 3.92
N GLY A 304 15.16 23.37 3.52
CA GLY A 304 14.51 22.06 3.55
C GLY A 304 13.44 21.90 2.46
N GLY A 305 13.57 22.62 1.35
CA GLY A 305 12.67 22.49 0.20
C GLY A 305 13.14 21.43 -0.80
N ARG A 306 12.23 21.05 -1.70
CA ARG A 306 12.42 20.01 -2.72
C ARG A 306 13.10 20.54 -3.98
N VAL A 307 13.64 19.63 -4.78
CA VAL A 307 14.02 19.86 -6.19
C VAL A 307 13.12 19.09 -7.14
N THR A 308 12.89 19.65 -8.32
CA THR A 308 12.16 18.99 -9.42
C THR A 308 13.03 17.93 -10.09
N ARG A 309 12.45 17.06 -10.91
CA ARG A 309 13.21 16.08 -11.71
C ARG A 309 14.31 16.70 -12.60
N SER A 310 14.04 17.86 -13.23
CA SER A 310 15.03 18.55 -14.07
C SER A 310 16.18 19.13 -13.24
N GLU A 311 15.86 19.71 -12.08
CA GLU A 311 16.87 20.23 -11.16
C GLU A 311 17.70 19.11 -10.52
N ALA A 312 17.05 17.99 -10.18
CA ALA A 312 17.70 16.80 -9.66
C ALA A 312 18.69 16.21 -10.66
N ALA A 313 18.36 16.19 -11.97
CA ALA A 313 19.27 15.72 -13.00
C ALA A 313 20.54 16.58 -13.11
N GLN A 314 20.42 17.89 -12.91
CA GLN A 314 21.57 18.80 -12.87
C GLN A 314 22.39 18.63 -11.58
N LEU A 315 21.73 18.45 -10.43
CA LEU A 315 22.42 18.15 -9.16
C LEU A 315 23.12 16.80 -9.16
N ALA A 316 22.54 15.79 -9.81
CA ALA A 316 23.10 14.45 -9.90
C ALA A 316 24.49 14.45 -10.55
N GLN A 317 24.66 15.25 -11.61
CA GLN A 317 25.96 15.47 -12.24
C GLN A 317 26.98 16.10 -11.28
N LEU A 318 26.56 17.09 -10.49
CA LEU A 318 27.42 17.75 -9.51
C LEU A 318 27.80 16.84 -8.32
N LEU A 319 26.86 16.01 -7.87
CA LEU A 319 27.01 15.10 -6.74
C LEU A 319 27.66 13.76 -7.14
N ASN A 320 27.90 13.54 -8.44
CA ASN A 320 28.39 12.29 -9.00
C ASN A 320 27.54 11.07 -8.57
N THR A 321 26.22 11.24 -8.69
CA THR A 321 25.22 10.22 -8.38
C THR A 321 24.16 10.19 -9.49
N ASP A 322 23.21 9.28 -9.44
CA ASP A 322 22.07 9.26 -10.35
C ASP A 322 20.93 10.20 -9.89
N THR A 323 20.09 10.62 -10.84
CA THR A 323 18.93 11.50 -10.57
C THR A 323 17.96 10.94 -9.55
N ARG A 324 17.78 9.60 -9.51
CA ARG A 324 16.82 8.97 -8.61
C ARG A 324 17.31 9.09 -7.16
N THR A 325 18.58 8.87 -6.90
CA THR A 325 19.19 9.10 -5.57
C THR A 325 19.01 10.54 -5.07
N VAL A 326 19.10 11.55 -5.95
CA VAL A 326 18.85 12.95 -5.57
C VAL A 326 17.37 13.20 -5.28
N LEU A 327 16.47 12.61 -6.06
CA LEU A 327 15.02 12.74 -5.85
C LEU A 327 14.56 12.03 -4.59
N ASP A 328 15.12 10.87 -4.28
CA ASP A 328 14.81 10.10 -3.07
C ASP A 328 15.36 10.82 -1.83
N ALA A 329 16.36 11.70 -1.99
CA ALA A 329 16.88 12.55 -0.92
C ALA A 329 16.02 13.80 -0.65
N ASN A 330 15.00 14.07 -1.48
CA ASN A 330 14.06 15.15 -1.19
C ASN A 330 13.36 14.89 0.15
N PRO A 331 13.00 15.96 0.90
CA PRO A 331 12.09 15.79 2.03
C PRO A 331 10.77 15.18 1.55
N PRO A 332 10.00 14.44 2.37
CA PRO A 332 8.74 13.82 1.96
C PRO A 332 7.66 14.85 1.61
N PHE A 333 6.63 14.42 0.86
CA PHE A 333 5.49 15.30 0.57
C PHE A 333 4.54 15.35 1.78
N ASP A 334 3.64 16.32 1.78
CA ASP A 334 2.53 16.36 2.72
C ASP A 334 1.61 15.16 2.46
N ASP A 335 1.29 14.37 3.50
CA ASP A 335 0.43 13.19 3.38
C ASP A 335 -0.96 13.51 2.80
N ALA A 336 -1.50 14.71 3.08
CA ALA A 336 -2.77 15.13 2.52
C ALA A 336 -2.66 15.43 1.02
N LEU A 337 -1.50 15.91 0.54
CA LEU A 337 -1.23 15.99 -0.89
C LEU A 337 -1.13 14.60 -1.50
N ILE A 338 -0.40 13.68 -0.86
CA ILE A 338 -0.26 12.30 -1.35
C ILE A 338 -1.61 11.60 -1.44
N ALA A 339 -2.44 11.71 -0.40
CA ALA A 339 -3.80 11.20 -0.42
C ALA A 339 -4.61 11.79 -1.57
N GLU A 340 -4.54 13.12 -1.78
CA GLU A 340 -5.28 13.79 -2.84
C GLU A 340 -4.85 13.33 -4.24
N VAL A 341 -3.55 13.34 -4.54
CA VAL A 341 -3.06 12.93 -5.88
C VAL A 341 -3.25 11.44 -6.16
N SER A 342 -3.44 10.63 -5.11
CA SER A 342 -3.64 9.19 -5.19
C SER A 342 -5.10 8.77 -5.30
N ARG A 343 -6.06 9.71 -5.29
CA ARG A 343 -7.48 9.38 -5.33
C ARG A 343 -7.86 8.64 -6.63
N PRO A 344 -8.73 7.62 -6.56
CA PRO A 344 -9.17 6.87 -7.74
C PRO A 344 -9.85 7.75 -8.80
N THR A 345 -10.49 8.85 -8.38
CA THR A 345 -11.15 9.86 -9.21
C THR A 345 -10.24 10.42 -10.29
N HIS A 346 -8.94 10.58 -10.02
CA HIS A 346 -7.99 11.22 -10.93
C HIS A 346 -7.39 10.26 -11.95
N ARG A 347 -7.50 8.93 -11.73
CA ARG A 347 -6.81 7.93 -12.55
C ARG A 347 -7.19 7.99 -14.03
N ALA A 348 -8.45 8.27 -14.36
CA ALA A 348 -8.87 8.41 -15.76
C ALA A 348 -8.15 9.58 -16.44
N SER A 349 -8.08 10.74 -15.77
CA SER A 349 -7.32 11.90 -16.23
C SER A 349 -5.82 11.61 -16.33
N LEU A 350 -5.23 10.94 -15.33
CA LEU A 350 -3.81 10.58 -15.33
C LEU A 350 -3.47 9.61 -16.45
N ARG A 351 -4.33 8.63 -16.77
CA ARG A 351 -4.15 7.73 -17.92
C ARG A 351 -4.22 8.49 -19.24
N LEU A 352 -5.16 9.43 -19.36
CA LEU A 352 -5.28 10.26 -20.55
C LEU A 352 -4.04 11.15 -20.74
N LEU A 353 -3.49 11.70 -19.66
CA LEU A 353 -2.25 12.48 -19.69
C LEU A 353 -1.01 11.63 -19.98
N ALA A 354 -0.97 10.39 -19.47
CA ALA A 354 0.15 9.48 -19.69
C ALA A 354 0.29 9.08 -21.17
N GLY A 355 -0.85 8.93 -21.87
CA GLY A 355 -0.88 8.59 -23.28
C GLY A 355 -0.08 7.31 -23.58
N THR A 356 0.75 7.36 -24.62
CA THR A 356 1.61 6.23 -25.05
C THR A 356 3.06 6.32 -24.57
N HIS A 357 3.46 7.44 -23.96
CA HIS A 357 4.88 7.76 -23.74
C HIS A 357 5.27 7.88 -22.26
N SER A 358 4.31 7.77 -21.36
CA SER A 358 4.52 7.87 -19.91
C SER A 358 3.61 6.88 -19.18
N SER A 359 3.84 6.69 -17.88
CA SER A 359 2.98 5.89 -17.02
C SER A 359 2.06 6.75 -16.16
N GLU A 360 0.97 6.14 -15.66
CA GLU A 360 0.07 6.79 -14.69
C GLU A 360 0.82 7.21 -13.41
N ASP A 361 1.83 6.42 -13.01
CA ASP A 361 2.68 6.71 -11.85
C ASP A 361 3.55 7.94 -12.06
N GLU A 362 4.18 8.05 -13.23
CA GLU A 362 4.96 9.24 -13.60
C GLU A 362 4.10 10.50 -13.64
N GLN A 363 2.89 10.43 -14.18
CA GLN A 363 1.96 11.57 -14.20
C GLN A 363 1.50 11.98 -12.80
N ARG A 364 1.30 11.01 -11.90
CA ARG A 364 0.98 11.27 -10.49
C ARG A 364 2.16 11.95 -9.77
N TRP A 365 3.38 11.52 -10.04
CA TRP A 365 4.61 12.17 -9.56
C TRP A 365 4.74 13.61 -10.08
N GLU A 366 4.57 13.82 -11.39
CA GLU A 366 4.63 15.15 -12.01
C GLU A 366 3.58 16.10 -11.40
N MET A 367 2.37 15.58 -11.16
CA MET A 367 1.30 16.32 -10.49
C MET A 367 1.69 16.73 -9.06
N ALA A 368 2.22 15.79 -8.25
CA ALA A 368 2.68 16.10 -6.89
C ALA A 368 3.82 17.14 -6.89
N GLU A 369 4.82 16.99 -7.77
CA GLU A 369 5.93 17.94 -7.90
C GLU A 369 5.47 19.35 -8.31
N THR A 370 4.46 19.44 -9.18
CA THR A 370 3.95 20.72 -9.68
C THR A 370 3.04 21.41 -8.66
N VAL A 371 2.24 20.63 -7.92
CA VAL A 371 1.25 21.16 -6.97
C VAL A 371 1.87 21.53 -5.63
N ALA A 372 2.84 20.75 -5.11
CA ALA A 372 3.41 20.97 -3.78
C ALA A 372 3.97 22.40 -3.55
N PRO A 373 4.73 23.01 -4.49
CA PRO A 373 5.26 24.36 -4.31
C PRO A 373 4.18 25.45 -4.20
N GLN A 374 2.95 25.18 -4.66
CA GLN A 374 1.85 26.14 -4.64
C GLN A 374 1.26 26.33 -3.24
N ALA A 375 1.51 25.41 -2.31
CA ALA A 375 1.08 25.54 -0.91
C ALA A 375 1.91 26.57 -0.14
N ALA A 376 3.22 26.59 -0.36
CA ALA A 376 4.14 27.53 0.27
C ALA A 376 3.83 29.00 -0.07
N ARG A 377 3.23 29.27 -1.23
CA ARG A 377 2.81 30.62 -1.66
C ARG A 377 1.55 31.12 -0.94
N ALA A 378 0.63 30.24 -0.56
CA ALA A 378 -0.64 30.62 0.07
C ALA A 378 -0.46 31.01 1.56
N VAL A 379 0.47 30.36 2.26
CA VAL A 379 0.80 30.66 3.67
C VAL A 379 1.42 32.05 3.82
N SER A 380 2.14 32.55 2.81
CA SER A 380 2.74 33.88 2.81
C SER A 380 1.72 35.04 2.74
N THR A 381 0.46 34.76 2.38
CA THR A 381 -0.58 35.79 2.17
C THR A 381 -1.70 35.76 3.21
N ALA A 382 -1.77 34.73 4.06
CA ALA A 382 -2.81 34.60 5.08
C ALA A 382 -2.47 35.46 6.31
N LYS A 383 -3.39 36.37 6.69
CA LYS A 383 -3.28 37.12 7.96
C LYS A 383 -3.48 36.17 9.15
N PRO A 384 -2.75 36.35 10.25
CA PRO A 384 -2.72 35.41 11.38
C PRO A 384 -4.00 35.33 12.24
N SER A 385 -5.10 36.00 11.86
CA SER A 385 -6.32 36.07 12.68
C SER A 385 -7.39 35.03 12.36
N ASP A 386 -7.26 34.27 11.26
CA ASP A 386 -8.25 33.24 10.92
C ASP A 386 -7.79 31.87 11.44
N SER A 387 -8.28 31.51 12.62
CA SER A 387 -8.03 30.24 13.33
C SER A 387 -8.57 28.97 12.62
N GLY A 388 -8.90 29.07 11.33
CA GLY A 388 -9.22 27.96 10.43
C GLY A 388 -8.54 28.03 9.05
N ALA A 389 -7.76 29.08 8.76
CA ALA A 389 -7.25 29.40 7.41
C ALA A 389 -5.86 28.83 7.09
N GLY A 390 -5.41 27.80 7.82
CA GLY A 390 -4.08 27.22 7.64
C GLY A 390 -4.02 25.97 6.75
N ARG A 391 -5.16 25.34 6.41
CA ARG A 391 -5.13 24.06 5.69
C ARG A 391 -5.13 24.30 4.18
N THR A 392 -4.05 23.88 3.53
CA THR A 392 -3.95 23.91 2.08
C THR A 392 -5.11 23.13 1.45
N ASP A 393 -5.89 23.78 0.58
CA ASP A 393 -6.90 23.12 -0.24
C ASP A 393 -6.21 22.38 -1.39
N TRP A 394 -5.77 21.15 -1.11
CA TRP A 394 -5.11 20.29 -2.10
C TRP A 394 -6.06 19.90 -3.24
N ALA A 395 -7.34 19.65 -2.93
CA ALA A 395 -8.34 19.25 -3.92
C ALA A 395 -8.53 20.32 -4.99
N ALA A 396 -8.66 21.59 -4.60
CA ALA A 396 -8.76 22.69 -5.56
C ALA A 396 -7.50 22.81 -6.43
N LYS A 397 -6.31 22.69 -5.84
CA LYS A 397 -5.04 22.80 -6.57
C LYS A 397 -4.84 21.66 -7.57
N VAL A 398 -5.11 20.41 -7.16
CA VAL A 398 -5.05 19.23 -8.02
C VAL A 398 -6.07 19.35 -9.16
N SER A 399 -7.29 19.81 -8.86
CA SER A 399 -8.33 20.03 -9.88
C SER A 399 -7.90 21.05 -10.93
N VAL A 400 -7.32 22.19 -10.51
CA VAL A 400 -6.79 23.21 -11.43
C VAL A 400 -5.66 22.65 -12.29
N TYR A 401 -4.72 21.89 -11.70
CA TYR A 401 -3.64 21.25 -12.44
C TYR A 401 -4.18 20.31 -13.53
N LEU A 402 -5.09 19.41 -13.17
CA LEU A 402 -5.69 18.45 -14.11
C LEU A 402 -6.44 19.17 -15.22
N GLN A 403 -7.24 20.19 -14.89
CA GLN A 403 -7.96 20.98 -15.89
C GLN A 403 -7.00 21.62 -16.90
N GLN A 404 -5.95 22.30 -16.42
CA GLN A 404 -4.96 22.95 -17.29
C GLN A 404 -4.26 21.95 -18.22
N ARG A 405 -3.81 20.82 -17.69
CA ARG A 405 -3.08 19.80 -18.46
C ARG A 405 -3.98 19.11 -19.49
N LEU A 406 -5.22 18.79 -19.11
CA LEU A 406 -6.18 18.17 -20.02
C LEU A 406 -6.62 19.14 -21.14
N THR A 407 -6.82 20.42 -20.84
CA THR A 407 -7.12 21.43 -21.88
C THR A 407 -5.96 21.59 -22.86
N ALA A 408 -4.72 21.61 -22.37
CA ALA A 408 -3.53 21.67 -23.24
C ALA A 408 -3.44 20.44 -24.18
N LEU A 409 -3.80 19.26 -23.68
CA LEU A 409 -3.85 18.03 -24.50
C LEU A 409 -4.95 18.11 -25.58
N GLY A 410 -6.15 18.58 -25.22
CA GLY A 410 -7.28 18.73 -26.15
C GLY A 410 -7.05 19.79 -27.23
N GLY A 411 -6.38 20.88 -26.90
CA GLY A 411 -5.92 21.88 -27.88
C GLY A 411 -4.92 21.29 -28.88
N SER A 412 -4.00 20.44 -28.41
CA SER A 412 -2.98 19.81 -29.27
C SER A 412 -3.52 18.73 -30.23
N LEU A 413 -4.67 18.13 -29.95
CA LEU A 413 -5.33 17.16 -30.84
C LEU A 413 -6.15 17.83 -31.95
N SER A 414 -6.52 19.10 -31.76
CA SER A 414 -7.30 19.89 -32.72
C SER A 414 -6.44 20.51 -33.85
N ASP A 415 -5.11 20.53 -33.67
CA ASP A 415 -4.13 21.12 -34.59
C ASP A 415 -3.34 20.09 -35.42
N ARG A 416 -3.77 18.81 -35.45
CA ARG A 416 -3.21 17.83 -36.39
C ARG A 416 -4.11 17.75 -37.64
N PRO A 417 -3.62 18.17 -38.83
CA PRO A 417 -4.39 18.13 -40.07
C PRO A 417 -4.72 16.70 -40.54
#